data_AF-A0A2V9QIK4-F1
#
_entry.id   AF-A0A2V9QIK4-F1
#
_cell.length_a   1.000
_cell.length_b   1.000
_cell.length_c   1.000
_cell.angle_alpha   90.00
_cell.angle_beta   90.00
_cell.angle_gamma   90.00
#
_symmetry.space_group_name_H-M   'P 1'
#
loop_
_entity.id
_entity.type
_entity.pdbx_description
1 polymer ?
#
loop_
_entity_poly.entity_id
_entity_poly.type
_entity_poly.pdbx_seq_one_letter_code
_entity_poly.pdbx_strand_id
1 'polypeptide(L)' 'MHKLGKSTVLNESLAFFPDLNDLGEYRGTFNFGTTTKMNTWLGWQNSFSDIYVTNPPLGKKQNDILLTTGLSVTFGQ' A
#
# COMPACT_ATOMS: atom_id res chain seq x y z
N MET A 1 10.96 5.48 0.89
CA MET A 1 10.72 5.52 2.34
C MET A 1 11.15 6.87 2.90
N HIS A 2 10.25 7.55 3.60
CA HIS A 2 10.47 8.89 4.16
C HIS A 2 10.21 8.86 5.67
N LYS A 3 11.04 9.54 6.46
CA LYS A 3 10.83 9.62 7.92
C LYS A 3 9.88 10.77 8.24
N LEU A 4 8.82 10.49 8.99
CA LEU A 4 7.99 11.49 9.63
C LEU A 4 8.36 11.56 11.11
N GLY A 5 9.18 12.55 11.46
CA GLY A 5 9.69 12.69 12.82
C GLY A 5 10.63 11.55 13.21
N LYS A 6 10.65 11.21 14.51
CA LYS A 6 11.62 10.26 15.09
C LYS A 6 11.13 8.81 15.10
N SER A 7 9.82 8.59 15.14
CA SER A 7 9.21 7.29 15.38
C SER A 7 8.40 6.74 14.21
N THR A 8 8.06 7.57 13.22
CA THR A 8 7.21 7.17 12.10
C THR A 8 7.99 7.16 10.79
N VAL A 9 7.79 6.10 10.01
CA VAL A 9 8.27 5.96 8.64
C VAL A 9 7.07 5.84 7.71
N LEU A 10 7.09 6.61 6.64
CA LEU A 10 6.18 6.50 5.52
C LEU A 10 6.83 5.75 4.36
N ASN A 11 6.02 4.98 3.66
CA ASN A 11 6.32 4.46 2.35
C ASN A 11 5.19 4.79 1.39
N GLU A 12 5.55 5.24 0.18
CA GLU A 12 4.59 5.57 -0.86
C GLU A 12 5.15 5.08 -2.19
N SER A 13 4.28 4.57 -3.05
CA SER A 13 4.61 4.15 -4.40
C SER A 13 3.42 4.38 -5.32
N LEU A 14 3.67 5.01 -6.46
CA LEU A 14 2.74 5.10 -7.56
C LEU A 14 3.36 4.40 -8.76
N ALA A 15 2.65 3.43 -9.33
CA ALA A 15 3.07 2.69 -10.51
C ALA A 15 1.97 2.69 -11.56
N PHE A 16 2.39 2.74 -12.83
CA PHE A 16 1.51 2.72 -13.98
C PHE A 16 2.04 1.72 -15.00
N PHE A 17 1.19 0.82 -15.45
CA PHE A 17 1.52 -0.28 -16.35
C PHE A 17 0.57 -0.23 -17.56
N PRO A 18 0.97 0.38 -18.68
CA PRO A 18 0.20 0.32 -19.92
C PRO A 18 0.35 -1.05 -20.58
N ASP A 19 -0.69 -1.52 -21.27
CA ASP A 19 -0.56 -2.63 -22.21
C ASP A 19 0.05 -2.11 -23.53
N LEU A 20 1.05 -2.84 -24.03
CA LEU A 20 1.78 -2.47 -25.25
C LEU A 20 1.17 -3.07 -26.52
N ASN A 21 0.23 -4.03 -26.38
CA ASN A 21 -0.49 -4.66 -27.48
C ASN A 21 -1.87 -4.02 -27.67
N ASP A 22 -2.53 -3.60 -26.58
CA ASP A 22 -3.77 -2.85 -26.61
C ASP A 22 -3.60 -1.51 -25.88
N LEU A 23 -3.38 -0.44 -26.65
CA LEU A 23 -3.14 0.90 -26.11
C LEU A 23 -4.30 1.47 -25.28
N GLY A 24 -5.48 0.84 -25.30
CA GLY A 24 -6.61 1.21 -24.46
C GLY A 24 -6.54 0.64 -23.04
N GLU A 25 -5.68 -0.35 -22.79
CA GLU A 25 -5.62 -1.07 -21.53
C GLU A 25 -4.45 -0.62 -20.63
N TYR A 26 -4.72 -0.45 -19.34
CA TYR A 26 -3.69 -0.12 -18.36
C TYR A 26 -4.06 -0.54 -16.93
N ARG A 27 -3.03 -0.58 -16.09
CA ARG A 27 -3.15 -0.73 -14.63
C ARG A 27 -2.47 0.42 -13.90
N GLY A 28 -3.22 1.06 -13.01
CA GLY A 28 -2.68 1.97 -11.99
C GLY A 28 -2.55 1.26 -10.66
N THR A 29 -1.49 1.56 -9.92
CA THR A 29 -1.31 1.04 -8.56
C THR A 29 -0.75 2.14 -7.68
N PHE A 30 -1.51 2.51 -6.65
CA PHE A 30 -1.08 3.42 -5.61
C PHE A 30 -0.97 2.65 -4.30
N ASN A 31 0.17 2.77 -3.63
CA ASN A 31 0.40 2.20 -2.32
C ASN A 31 0.90 3.27 -1.38
N PHE A 32 0.34 3.29 -0.19
CA PHE A 32 0.73 4.15 0.91
C PHE A 32 0.81 3.32 2.18
N GLY A 33 1.85 3.53 2.98
CA GLY A 33 2.08 2.79 4.21
C GLY A 33 2.71 3.66 5.27
N THR A 34 2.31 3.44 6.52
CA THR A 34 2.87 4.09 7.70
C THR A 34 3.31 3.03 8.69
N THR A 35 4.49 3.19 9.28
CA THR A 35 4.93 2.39 10.42
C THR A 35 5.37 3.33 11.53
N THR A 36 4.69 3.27 12.67
CA THR A 36 4.99 4.08 13.85
C THR A 36 5.49 3.19 14.97
N LYS A 37 6.70 3.45 15.45
CA LYS A 37 7.22 2.85 16.69
C LYS A 37 6.61 3.59 17.87
N MET A 38 5.66 2.96 18.57
CA MET A 38 4.99 3.57 19.72
C MET A 38 5.87 3.53 20.95
N ASN A 39 6.51 2.40 21.21
CA ASN A 39 7.54 2.24 22.23
C ASN A 39 8.53 1.17 21.78
N THR A 40 9.40 0.71 22.68
CA THR A 40 10.42 -0.29 22.31
C THR A 40 9.76 -1.59 21.84
N TRP A 41 8.70 -2.04 22.51
CA TRP A 41 8.08 -3.36 22.35
C TRP A 41 6.82 -3.36 21.45
N LEU A 42 6.29 -2.20 21.09
CA LEU A 42 5.05 -2.03 20.34
C LEU A 42 5.25 -1.10 19.14
N GLY A 43 4.87 -1.59 17.96
CA GLY A 43 4.75 -0.82 16.74
C GLY A 43 3.32 -0.89 16.18
N TRP A 44 2.93 0.14 15.43
CA TRP A 44 1.68 0.20 14.71
C TRP A 44 1.94 0.41 13.23
N GLN A 45 1.33 -0.42 12.38
CA GLN A 45 1.48 -0.39 10.94
C GLN A 45 0.13 -0.18 10.27
N ASN A 46 0.10 0.67 9.26
CA ASN A 46 -1.06 0.87 8.40
C ASN A 46 -0.62 0.81 6.94
N SER A 47 -1.45 0.25 6.08
CA SER A 47 -1.28 0.30 4.62
C SER A 47 -2.59 0.57 3.92
N PHE A 48 -2.53 1.40 2.89
CA PHE A 48 -3.59 1.68 1.95
C PHE A 48 -3.06 1.34 0.55
N SER A 49 -3.82 0.54 -0.18
CA SER A 49 -3.52 0.18 -1.56
C SER A 49 -4.75 0.40 -2.42
N ASP A 50 -4.56 0.97 -3.59
CA ASP A 50 -5.57 1.15 -4.61
C ASP A 50 -5.01 0.63 -5.95
N ILE A 51 -5.69 -0.36 -6.50
CA ILE A 51 -5.35 -0.98 -7.78
C ILE A 51 -6.51 -0.78 -8.73
N TYR A 52 -6.25 -0.05 -9.81
CA TYR A 52 -7.20 0.17 -10.90
C TYR A 52 -6.75 -0.57 -12.15
N VAL A 53 -7.65 -1.31 -12.79
CA VAL A 53 -7.42 -2.02 -14.06
C VAL A 53 -8.58 -1.74 -15.01
N THR A 54 -8.27 -1.31 -16.23
CA THR A 54 -9.29 -1.01 -17.25
C THR A 54 -10.03 -2.24 -17.75
N ASN A 55 -9.35 -3.37 -17.88
CA ASN A 55 -9.90 -4.64 -18.34
C ASN A 55 -9.79 -5.75 -17.27
N PRO A 56 -10.65 -5.73 -16.24
CA PRO A 56 -10.65 -6.75 -15.20
C PRO A 56 -11.28 -8.06 -15.72
N PRO A 57 -10.91 -9.22 -15.15
CA PRO A 57 -11.59 -10.47 -15.46
C PRO A 57 -13.11 -10.39 -15.25
N LEU A 58 -13.86 -11.16 -16.03
CA LEU A 58 -15.33 -11.24 -15.93
C LEU A 58 -15.80 -11.44 -14.48
N GLY A 59 -16.72 -10.58 -14.04
CA GLY A 59 -17.28 -10.60 -12.69
C GLY A 59 -16.41 -9.93 -11.61
N LYS A 60 -15.29 -9.29 -11.97
CA LYS A 60 -14.47 -8.49 -11.06
C LYS A 60 -14.66 -6.99 -11.29
N LYS A 61 -14.44 -6.20 -10.24
CA LYS A 61 -14.46 -4.74 -10.31
C LYS A 61 -13.14 -4.24 -10.89
N GLN A 62 -13.20 -3.09 -11.56
CA GLN A 62 -12.01 -2.39 -12.08
C GLN A 62 -11.12 -1.84 -10.96
N ASN A 63 -11.71 -1.48 -9.82
CA ASN A 63 -11.01 -0.87 -8.70
C ASN A 63 -11.01 -1.79 -7.47
N ASP A 64 -9.84 -1.98 -6.88
CA ASP A 64 -9.62 -2.75 -5.66
C ASP A 64 -8.89 -1.89 -4.63
N ILE A 65 -9.59 -1.59 -3.52
CA ILE A 65 -9.07 -0.78 -2.42
C ILE A 65 -8.88 -1.68 -1.21
N LEU A 66 -7.66 -1.70 -0.68
CA LEU A 66 -7.31 -2.43 0.53
C LEU A 66 -6.78 -1.46 1.58
N LEU A 67 -7.45 -1.45 2.74
CA LEU A 67 -6.96 -0.82 3.95
C LEU A 67 -6.59 -1.90 4.96
N THR A 68 -5.37 -1.86 5.48
CA THR A 68 -4.90 -2.77 6.52
C THR A 68 -4.30 -1.98 7.67
N THR A 69 -4.58 -2.42 8.89
CA THR A 69 -3.98 -1.89 10.10
C THR A 69 -3.55 -3.07 10.98
N GLY A 70 -2.41 -2.94 11.66
CA GLY A 70 -1.82 -4.01 12.45
C GLY A 70 -0.96 -3.48 13.58
N LEU A 71 -0.89 -4.27 14.66
CA LEU A 71 0.03 -4.03 15.76
C LEU A 71 1.13 -5.08 15.72
N SER A 72 2.37 -4.64 15.83
CA SER A 72 3.54 -5.50 15.98
C SER A 72 4.02 -5.46 17.43
N VAL A 73 4.08 -6.63 18.07
CA VAL A 73 4.53 -6.80 19.45
C VAL A 73 5.85 -7.56 19.45
N THR A 74 6.85 -7.04 20.15
CA THR A 74 8.17 -7.68 20.34
C THR A 74 8.32 -8.11 21.79
N PHE A 75 8.73 -9.35 22.03
CA PHE A 75 8.94 -9.91 23.38
C PHE A 75 10.44 -10.02 23.68
N GLY A 76 10.83 -9.84 24.95
CA GLY A 76 12.21 -10.08 25.42
C GLY A 76 13.21 -8.97 25.06
N GLN A 77 12.77 -7.71 25.11
CA GLN A 77 13.56 -6.54 24.78
C GLN A 77 14.12 -5.82 26.01
#